data_AF-A0A382I9D4-F1
#
_entry.id   AF-A0A382I9D4-F1
#
_cell.length_a   1.000
_cell.length_b   1.000
_cell.length_c   1.000
_cell.angle_alpha   90.00
_cell.angle_beta   90.00
_cell.angle_gamma   90.00
#
_symmetry.space_group_name_H-M   'P 1'
#
loop_
_entity.id
_entity.type
_entity.pdbx_description
1 polymer ?
#
loop_
_entity_poly.entity_id
_entity_poly.type
_entity_poly.pdbx_seq_one_letter_code
_entity_poly.pdbx_strand_id
1 'polypeptide(L)'
;MKTNNSTIDSIRLTEYSHGSGCGCKLSPKVLAKILGSRDKQFQDYNLIVGNESNDDAAVYDLEDGRALISTTDFFMPIVDDPFIFGKIAACNAMSD
;
A
#
# COMPACT_ATOMS: atom_id res chain seq x y z
N MET A 1 16.61 -30.64 36.90
CA MET A 1 16.79 -29.98 35.59
C MET A 1 15.91 -28.74 35.60
N LYS A 2 16.50 -27.55 35.82
CA LYS A 2 15.73 -26.29 35.88
C LYS A 2 15.44 -25.88 34.44
N THR A 3 14.16 -25.89 34.05
CA THR A 3 13.71 -25.37 32.76
C THR A 3 13.75 -23.83 32.84
N ASN A 4 14.78 -23.23 32.24
CA ASN A 4 14.84 -21.79 32.05
C ASN A 4 13.78 -21.40 31.03
N ASN A 5 12.59 -21.05 31.53
CA ASN A 5 11.54 -20.43 30.74
C ASN A 5 11.87 -18.93 30.65
N SER A 6 12.81 -18.59 29.77
CA SER A 6 12.99 -17.21 29.33
C SER A 6 11.73 -16.82 28.55
N THR A 7 10.86 -16.06 29.20
CA THR A 7 9.71 -15.40 28.59
C THR A 7 10.21 -14.57 27.42
N ILE A 8 10.03 -15.06 26.20
CA ILE A 8 10.14 -14.21 25.03
C ILE A 8 9.02 -13.19 25.22
N ASP A 9 9.37 -11.95 25.57
CA ASP A 9 8.41 -10.86 25.59
C ASP A 9 7.70 -10.87 24.24
N SER A 10 6.37 -11.01 24.26
CA SER A 10 5.58 -11.10 23.03
C SER A 10 5.76 -9.79 22.27
N ILE A 11 6.46 -9.85 21.14
CA ILE A 11 6.69 -8.69 20.27
C ILE A 11 5.33 -8.08 19.91
N ARG A 12 5.14 -6.79 20.23
CA ARG A 12 3.94 -6.04 19.89
C ARG A 12 4.20 -5.24 18.62
N LEU A 13 3.67 -5.69 17.49
CA LEU A 13 3.95 -5.05 16.20
C LEU A 13 3.54 -3.58 16.16
N THR A 14 2.51 -3.19 16.92
CA THR A 14 2.06 -1.80 16.97
C THR A 14 3.07 -0.85 17.62
N GLU A 15 4.02 -1.35 18.43
CA GLU A 15 5.11 -0.53 19.01
C GLU A 15 6.05 0.01 17.93
N TYR A 16 6.08 -0.61 16.75
CA TYR A 16 6.85 -0.14 15.61
C TYR A 16 6.07 0.85 14.72
N SER A 17 4.76 1.04 14.96
CA SER A 17 3.92 1.99 14.24
C SER A 17 3.83 3.33 14.97
N HIS A 18 4.82 4.20 14.73
CA HIS A 18 4.90 5.53 15.35
C HIS A 18 3.80 6.51 14.88
N GLY A 19 2.99 6.09 13.90
CA GLY A 19 1.82 6.83 13.42
C GLY A 19 0.56 5.96 13.40
N SER A 20 -0.60 6.61 13.56
CA SER A 20 -1.90 5.96 13.67
C SER A 20 -2.50 5.62 12.29
N GLY A 21 -2.23 4.42 11.76
CA GLY A 21 -2.96 3.83 10.61
C GLY A 21 -3.01 4.71 9.35
N CYS A 22 -4.20 4.89 8.75
CA CYS A 22 -4.42 5.74 7.55
C CYS A 22 -4.02 7.21 7.74
N GLY A 23 -3.81 7.69 8.97
CA GLY A 23 -3.30 9.03 9.26
C GLY A 23 -1.85 9.26 8.81
N CYS A 24 -1.17 8.21 8.34
CA CYS A 24 0.18 8.27 7.78
C CYS A 24 0.22 8.52 6.27
N LYS A 25 -0.92 8.49 5.56
CA LYS A 25 -0.96 8.80 4.11
C LYS A 25 -0.69 10.30 3.89
N LEU A 26 0.07 10.64 2.84
CA LEU A 26 0.25 12.03 2.43
C LEU A 26 -1.09 12.59 1.95
N SER A 27 -1.38 13.85 2.29
CA SER A 27 -2.60 14.48 1.76
C SER A 27 -2.55 14.58 0.23
N PRO A 28 -3.69 14.46 -0.47
CA PRO A 28 -3.73 14.52 -1.93
C PRO A 28 -3.04 15.77 -2.50
N LYS A 29 -3.22 16.92 -1.84
CA LYS A 29 -2.59 18.19 -2.24
C LYS A 29 -1.06 18.15 -2.15
N VAL A 30 -0.51 17.53 -1.10
CA VAL A 30 0.94 17.39 -0.94
C VAL A 30 1.49 16.41 -1.97
N LEU A 31 0.81 15.28 -2.18
CA LEU A 31 1.20 14.29 -3.17
C LEU A 31 1.20 14.86 -4.59
N ALA A 32 0.14 15.58 -4.98
CA ALA A 32 0.06 16.24 -6.29
C ALA A 32 1.20 17.24 -6.52
N LYS A 33 1.62 17.98 -5.48
CA LYS A 33 2.78 18.88 -5.56
C LYS A 33 4.09 18.13 -5.81
N ILE A 34 4.28 16.99 -5.14
CA ILE A 34 5.48 16.16 -5.29
C ILE A 34 5.52 15.54 -6.70
N LEU A 35 4.39 15.00 -7.18
CA LEU A 35 4.28 14.34 -8.48
C LEU A 35 4.24 15.32 -9.67
N GLY A 36 3.68 16.51 -9.49
CA GLY A 36 3.53 17.55 -10.52
C GLY A 36 4.85 18.16 -11.02
N SER A 37 6.00 17.69 -10.52
CA SER A 37 7.34 18.09 -10.94
C SER A 37 7.94 17.18 -12.02
N ARG A 38 7.14 16.29 -12.63
CA ARG A 38 7.61 15.36 -13.67
C ARG A 38 7.62 16.04 -15.04
N ASP A 39 8.82 16.39 -15.49
CA ASP A 39 9.07 16.81 -16.86
C ASP A 39 8.71 15.68 -17.84
N LYS A 40 7.82 16.01 -18.79
CA LYS A 40 7.23 15.15 -19.85
C LYS A 40 6.25 14.08 -19.35
N GLN A 41 4.96 14.36 -19.53
CA GLN A 41 3.92 13.33 -19.55
C GLN A 41 4.25 12.33 -20.66
N PHE A 42 4.72 11.14 -20.28
CA PHE A 42 4.76 9.99 -21.17
C PHE A 42 3.32 9.58 -21.44
N GLN A 43 2.83 9.81 -22.65
CA GLN A 43 1.52 9.34 -23.09
C GLN A 43 1.71 7.99 -23.78
N ASP A 44 1.18 6.95 -23.14
CA ASP A 44 1.02 5.63 -23.73
C ASP A 44 -0.48 5.42 -23.98
N TYR A 45 -0.86 5.18 -25.23
CA TYR A 45 -2.26 4.95 -25.60
C TYR A 45 -2.82 3.66 -24.99
N ASN A 46 -1.94 2.72 -24.62
CA ASN A 46 -2.35 1.47 -23.99
C ASN A 46 -2.54 1.64 -22.47
N LEU A 47 -2.12 2.77 -21.88
CA LEU A 47 -2.45 3.10 -20.49
C LEU A 47 -3.84 3.75 -20.43
N ILE A 48 -4.85 2.95 -20.10
CA ILE A 48 -6.26 3.37 -20.04
C ILE A 48 -6.50 4.25 -18.80
N VAL A 49 -5.92 3.87 -17.67
CA VAL A 49 -5.98 4.61 -16.40
C VAL A 49 -4.57 4.75 -15.87
N GLY A 50 -4.05 5.98 -15.89
CA GLY A 50 -2.73 6.33 -15.40
C GLY A 50 -2.74 7.28 -14.20
N ASN A 51 -1.59 7.89 -13.92
CA ASN A 51 -1.43 8.80 -12.78
C ASN A 51 -2.21 10.12 -12.96
N GLU A 52 -2.63 10.43 -14.18
CA GLU A 52 -3.36 11.64 -14.53
C GLU A 52 -4.80 11.66 -13.99
N SER A 53 -5.43 10.50 -13.81
CA SER A 53 -6.82 10.42 -13.31
C SER A 53 -6.92 10.40 -11.78
N ASN A 54 -5.81 10.14 -11.06
CA ASN A 54 -5.76 9.95 -9.60
C ASN A 54 -6.72 8.84 -9.11
N ASP A 55 -6.89 7.78 -9.90
CA ASP A 55 -7.63 6.58 -9.51
C ASP A 55 -6.80 5.68 -8.57
N ASP A 56 -7.47 4.71 -7.95
CA ASP A 56 -6.90 3.79 -6.97
C ASP A 56 -6.05 2.66 -7.61
N ALA A 57 -6.10 2.48 -8.94
CA ALA A 57 -5.31 1.49 -9.67
C ALA A 57 -4.93 1.95 -11.08
N ALA A 58 -3.84 1.40 -11.62
CA ALA A 58 -3.49 1.56 -13.03
C ALA A 58 -4.16 0.47 -13.88
N VAL A 59 -4.63 0.84 -15.07
CA VAL A 59 -5.24 -0.09 -16.03
C VAL A 59 -4.52 0.02 -17.37
N TYR A 60 -4.03 -1.11 -17.87
CA TYR A 60 -3.26 -1.20 -19.12
C TYR A 60 -3.91 -2.18 -20.11
N ASP A 61 -4.15 -1.77 -21.34
CA ASP A 61 -4.66 -2.62 -22.43
C ASP A 61 -3.57 -3.58 -22.91
N LEU A 62 -3.92 -4.87 -23.03
CA LEU A 62 -3.04 -5.90 -23.57
C LEU A 62 -3.28 -6.16 -25.07
N GLU A 63 -4.17 -5.40 -25.70
CA GLU A 63 -4.50 -5.44 -27.14
C GLU A 63 -5.12 -6.76 -27.62
N ASP A 64 -5.51 -7.64 -26.69
CA ASP A 64 -6.16 -8.93 -26.96
C ASP A 64 -7.55 -9.05 -26.33
N GLY A 65 -8.13 -7.91 -25.96
CA GLY A 65 -9.42 -7.83 -25.26
C GLY A 65 -9.33 -8.00 -23.75
N ARG A 66 -8.12 -8.11 -23.18
CA ARG A 66 -7.86 -8.12 -21.74
C ARG A 66 -7.16 -6.84 -21.29
N ALA A 67 -7.34 -6.48 -20.02
CA ALA A 67 -6.61 -5.41 -19.38
C ALA A 67 -5.86 -5.92 -18.14
N LEU A 68 -4.67 -5.38 -17.90
CA LEU A 68 -3.93 -5.55 -16.66
C LEU A 68 -4.35 -4.46 -15.68
N ILE A 69 -4.87 -4.87 -14.53
CA ILE A 69 -5.11 -3.98 -13.39
C ILE A 69 -3.96 -4.16 -12.41
N SER A 70 -3.31 -3.06 -12.05
CA SER A 70 -2.19 -3.06 -11.12
C SER A 70 -2.39 -1.97 -10.08
N THR A 71 -2.51 -2.38 -8.82
CA THR A 71 -2.50 -1.51 -7.65
C THR A 71 -1.41 -1.95 -6.66
N THR A 72 -1.01 -1.06 -5.76
CA THR A 72 -0.10 -1.35 -4.66
C THR A 72 -0.47 -0.50 -3.45
N ASP A 73 -0.59 -1.14 -2.30
CA ASP A 73 -0.92 -0.44 -1.06
C ASP A 73 -0.18 -1.07 0.12
N PHE A 74 0.31 -0.23 1.03
CA PHE A 74 1.04 -0.67 2.21
C PHE A 74 0.86 0.30 3.38
N PHE A 75 0.95 -0.22 4.59
CA PHE A 75 0.85 0.57 5.81
C PHE A 75 1.56 -0.11 6.97
N MET A 76 1.82 0.66 8.03
CA MET A 76 2.46 0.17 9.25
C MET A 76 1.52 -0.75 10.04
N PRO A 77 2.03 -1.66 10.91
CA PRO A 77 1.19 -2.57 11.67
C PRO A 77 0.14 -1.86 12.54
N ILE A 78 -1.13 -2.26 12.38
CA ILE A 78 -2.27 -1.71 13.15
C ILE A 78 -2.80 -2.66 14.23
N VAL A 79 -2.32 -3.90 14.25
CA VAL A 79 -2.62 -4.93 15.25
C VAL A 79 -1.34 -5.67 15.61
N ASP A 80 -1.26 -6.21 16.83
CA ASP A 80 -0.06 -6.87 17.34
C ASP A 80 0.14 -8.29 16.75
N ASP A 81 -0.93 -8.93 16.29
CA ASP A 81 -0.84 -10.27 15.68
C ASP A 81 -0.38 -10.17 14.20
N PRO A 82 0.77 -10.78 13.83
CA PRO A 82 1.31 -10.68 12.46
C PRO A 82 0.42 -11.33 11.40
N PHE A 83 -0.28 -12.41 11.76
CA PHE A 83 -1.11 -13.15 10.81
C PHE A 83 -2.40 -12.38 10.52
N ILE A 84 -3.02 -11.78 11.54
CA ILE A 84 -4.16 -10.89 11.38
C ILE A 84 -3.75 -9.62 10.64
N PHE A 85 -2.61 -9.01 10.97
CA PHE A 85 -2.10 -7.85 10.23
C PHE A 85 -1.92 -8.17 8.74
N GLY A 86 -1.28 -9.30 8.40
CA GLY A 86 -1.11 -9.73 7.01
C GLY A 86 -2.43 -9.92 6.27
N LYS A 87 -3.46 -10.48 6.93
CA LYS A 87 -4.80 -10.60 6.34
C LYS A 87 -5.43 -9.24 6.06
N ILE A 88 -5.33 -8.31 7.00
CA ILE A 88 -5.89 -6.96 6.83
C ILE A 88 -5.16 -6.24 5.69
N ALA A 89 -3.82 -6.30 5.66
CA ALA A 89 -3.01 -5.68 4.62
C ALA A 89 -3.31 -6.24 3.23
N ALA A 90 -3.40 -7.56 3.10
CA ALA A 90 -3.77 -8.20 1.84
C ALA A 90 -5.19 -7.82 1.39
N CYS A 91 -6.16 -7.79 2.31
CA CYS A 91 -7.53 -7.37 1.99
C CYS A 91 -7.59 -5.92 1.51
N ASN A 92 -6.84 -5.01 2.14
CA ASN A 92 -6.77 -3.61 1.72
C ASN A 92 -6.15 -3.47 0.33
N ALA A 93 -5.01 -4.11 0.08
CA ALA A 93 -4.33 -4.05 -1.23
C ALA A 93 -5.14 -4.69 -2.38
N MET A 94 -6.14 -5.52 -2.09
CA MET A 94 -7.08 -6.05 -3.09
C MET A 94 -8.38 -5.24 -3.21
N SER A 95 -8.57 -4.21 -2.39
CA SER A 95 -9.83 -3.46 -2.32
C SER A 95 -9.93 -2.33 -3.34
N ASP A 96 -8.80 -1.88 -3.86
CA ASP A 96 -8.74 -0.92 -4.98
C ASP A 96 -9.29 -1.58 -6.25
#